data_AF-A0A939FR95-F1
#
_entry.id   AF-A0A939FR95-F1
#
_cell.length_a   1.000
_cell.length_b   1.000
_cell.length_c   1.000
_cell.angle_alpha   90.00
_cell.angle_beta   90.00
_cell.angle_gamma   90.00
#
_symmetry.space_group_name_H-M   'P 1'
#
loop_
_entity.id
_entity.type
_entity.pdbx_description
1 polymer ?
#
loop_
_entity_poly.entity_id
_entity_poly.type
_entity_poly.pdbx_seq_one_letter_code
_entity_poly.pdbx_strand_id
1 'polypeptide(L)'
;MAVSGHGWWGKGTCTKDRAKVYNCLYEWYTDNTWRRKACSGTETLKPGTGGSSYRTAARHDCTNTNAASWRNHVDVDVIDESDTGERPYRQAEVACQVF
;
A
#
# COMPACT_ATOMS: atom_id res chain seq x y z
N MET A 1 17.85 -3.36 6.65
CA MET A 1 17.04 -2.17 6.29
C MET A 1 15.82 -2.67 5.53
N ALA A 2 14.66 -2.01 5.63
CA ALA A 2 13.45 -2.44 4.93
C ALA A 2 12.70 -1.25 4.34
N VAL A 3 12.01 -1.49 3.23
CA VAL A 3 10.96 -0.59 2.70
C VAL A 3 9.63 -0.98 3.34
N SER A 4 8.82 0.03 3.69
CA SER A 4 7.50 -0.17 4.31
C SER A 4 6.48 0.75 3.62
N GLY A 5 5.44 0.15 3.05
CA GLY A 5 4.27 0.85 2.53
C GLY A 5 3.09 0.66 3.46
N HIS A 6 2.33 1.72 3.70
CA HIS A 6 1.15 1.66 4.55
C HIS A 6 -0.13 1.89 3.74
N GLY A 7 -1.14 1.06 3.99
CA GLY A 7 -2.48 1.21 3.42
C GLY A 7 -3.47 1.59 4.51
N TRP A 8 -4.30 2.60 4.28
CA TRP A 8 -5.43 2.95 5.14
C TRP A 8 -6.51 3.61 4.29
N TRP A 9 -7.69 3.77 4.88
CA TRP A 9 -8.82 4.39 4.22
C TRP A 9 -9.49 5.43 5.09
N GLY A 10 -10.09 6.42 4.45
CA GLY A 10 -10.97 7.42 5.08
C GLY A 10 -12.40 7.19 4.63
N LYS A 11 -13.37 7.48 5.50
CA LYS A 11 -14.80 7.15 5.27
C LYS A 11 -15.42 7.85 4.06
N GLY A 12 -14.95 9.06 3.71
CA GLY A 12 -15.52 9.83 2.61
C GLY A 12 -17.05 9.98 2.75
N THR A 13 -17.78 9.64 1.70
CA THR A 13 -19.26 9.66 1.64
C THR A 13 -19.90 8.31 1.91
N CYS A 14 -19.11 7.26 2.19
CA CYS A 14 -19.62 5.93 2.49
C CYS A 14 -20.44 5.94 3.78
N THR A 15 -21.50 5.13 3.83
CA THR A 15 -22.38 4.99 5.00
C THR A 15 -21.80 4.03 6.05
N LYS A 16 -21.12 2.97 5.59
CA LYS A 16 -20.48 1.93 6.41
C LYS A 16 -19.19 2.41 7.05
N ASP A 17 -18.74 1.71 8.08
CA ASP A 17 -17.61 2.10 8.92
C ASP A 17 -16.49 1.05 8.93
N ARG A 18 -16.53 0.08 8.02
CA ARG A 18 -15.51 -0.95 7.84
C ARG A 18 -15.21 -1.16 6.36
N ALA A 19 -13.93 -1.31 6.06
CA ALA A 19 -13.45 -1.71 4.75
C ALA A 19 -12.40 -2.81 4.90
N LYS A 20 -12.33 -3.69 3.91
CA LYS A 20 -11.19 -4.56 3.69
C LYS A 20 -10.11 -3.73 3.01
N VAL A 21 -8.95 -3.65 3.62
CA VAL A 21 -7.81 -2.91 3.11
C VAL A 21 -6.65 -3.87 2.91
N TYR A 22 -5.96 -3.74 1.79
CA TYR A 22 -4.65 -4.36 1.60
C TYR A 22 -3.78 -3.43 0.76
N ASN A 23 -2.46 -3.61 0.85
CA ASN A 23 -1.55 -2.85 0.02
C ASN A 23 -0.37 -3.68 -0.47
N CYS A 24 0.18 -3.30 -1.63
CA CYS A 24 1.35 -3.93 -2.22
C CYS A 24 2.41 -2.90 -2.61
N LEU A 25 3.67 -3.30 -2.47
CA LEU A 25 4.86 -2.55 -2.86
C LEU A 25 5.37 -3.03 -4.22
N TYR A 26 5.73 -2.08 -5.06
CA TYR A 26 6.34 -2.31 -6.37
C TYR A 26 7.62 -1.49 -6.48
N GLU A 27 8.68 -2.10 -6.99
CA GLU A 27 9.96 -1.44 -7.29
C GLU A 27 10.07 -1.17 -8.79
N TRP A 28 10.65 -0.03 -9.18
CA TRP A 28 10.93 0.34 -10.56
C TRP A 28 12.25 -0.26 -11.05
N TYR A 29 12.23 -0.81 -12.26
CA TYR A 29 13.38 -1.44 -12.89
C TYR A 29 13.90 -0.66 -14.10
N THR A 30 15.17 -0.88 -14.43
CA THR A 30 15.84 -0.27 -15.59
C THR A 30 15.24 -0.65 -16.94
N ASP A 31 14.45 -1.73 -16.99
CA ASP A 31 13.67 -2.14 -18.15
C ASP A 31 12.32 -1.40 -18.29
N ASN A 32 12.11 -0.35 -17.50
CA ASN A 32 10.89 0.45 -17.42
C ASN A 32 9.65 -0.31 -16.93
N THR A 33 9.83 -1.29 -16.05
CA THR A 33 8.73 -2.05 -15.45
C THR A 33 8.61 -1.84 -13.94
N TRP A 34 7.38 -1.92 -13.43
CA TRP A 34 7.10 -2.02 -11.99
C TRP A 34 6.93 -3.48 -11.61
N ARG A 35 7.70 -3.96 -10.63
CA ARG A 35 7.61 -5.36 -10.18
C ARG A 35 7.19 -5.43 -8.72
N ARG A 36 6.16 -6.23 -8.45
CA ARG A 36 5.62 -6.43 -7.10
C ARG A 36 6.65 -7.15 -6.24
N LYS A 37 6.93 -6.61 -5.06
CA LYS A 37 7.91 -7.17 -4.10
C LYS A 37 7.27 -7.72 -2.85
N ALA A 38 6.28 -7.03 -2.31
CA ALA A 38 5.58 -7.47 -1.11
C ALA A 38 4.13 -7.01 -1.13
N CYS A 39 3.28 -7.74 -0.43
CA CYS A 39 1.93 -7.32 -0.10
C CYS A 39 1.70 -7.51 1.39
N SER A 40 0.83 -6.69 1.97
CA SER A 40 0.25 -6.97 3.28
C SER A 40 -0.76 -8.11 3.18
N GLY A 41 -1.18 -8.64 4.33
CA GLY A 41 -2.47 -9.30 4.42
C GLY A 41 -3.61 -8.31 4.20
N THR A 42 -4.81 -8.83 3.93
CA THR A 42 -6.04 -8.03 3.94
C THR A 42 -6.55 -7.90 5.37
N GLU A 43 -6.86 -6.67 5.79
CA GLU A 43 -7.38 -6.40 7.13
C GLU A 43 -8.70 -5.64 7.07
N THR A 44 -9.59 -5.94 8.01
CA THR A 44 -10.85 -5.21 8.18
C THR A 44 -10.61 -4.02 9.11
N LEU A 45 -10.58 -2.82 8.56
CA LEU A 45 -10.20 -1.60 9.28
C LEU A 45 -11.38 -0.65 9.47
N LYS A 46 -11.40 0.06 10.61
CA LYS A 46 -12.17 1.31 10.75
C LYS A 46 -11.56 2.39 9.86
N PRO A 47 -12.32 3.40 9.41
CA PRO A 47 -11.74 4.56 8.74
C PRO A 47 -10.79 5.27 9.70
N GLY A 48 -9.68 5.80 9.19
CA GLY A 48 -8.68 6.46 10.01
C GLY A 48 -7.68 7.29 9.21
N THR A 49 -6.68 7.82 9.90
CA THR A 49 -5.65 8.71 9.33
C THR A 49 -4.30 8.00 9.07
N GLY A 50 -4.27 6.65 9.10
CA GLY A 50 -3.05 5.87 8.93
C GLY A 50 -2.24 5.63 10.22
N GLY A 51 -2.88 5.80 11.39
CA GLY A 51 -2.33 5.36 12.68
C GLY A 51 -2.06 3.85 12.70
N SER A 52 -1.19 3.39 13.60
CA SER A 52 -0.72 1.98 13.63
C SER A 52 -1.83 0.95 13.80
N SER A 53 -2.93 1.30 14.46
CA SER A 53 -4.09 0.42 14.65
C SER A 53 -5.12 0.48 13.51
N TYR A 54 -4.90 1.33 12.51
CA TYR A 54 -5.84 1.61 11.42
C TYR A 54 -5.14 1.56 10.05
N ARG A 55 -4.18 0.64 9.88
CA ARG A 55 -3.44 0.49 8.64
C ARG A 55 -2.99 -0.94 8.42
N THR A 56 -2.84 -1.30 7.15
CA THR A 56 -2.01 -2.43 6.73
C THR A 56 -0.56 -1.98 6.53
N ALA A 57 0.38 -2.92 6.65
CA ALA A 57 1.78 -2.68 6.38
C ALA A 57 2.35 -3.77 5.47
N ALA A 58 2.73 -3.38 4.25
CA ALA A 58 3.53 -4.21 3.36
C ALA A 58 5.01 -3.86 3.58
N ARG A 59 5.85 -4.87 3.77
CA ARG A 59 7.27 -4.69 4.05
C ARG A 59 8.12 -5.64 3.22
N HIS A 60 9.30 -5.17 2.82
CA HIS A 60 10.31 -6.01 2.19
C HIS A 60 11.70 -5.55 2.64
N ASP A 61 12.57 -6.51 2.91
CA ASP A 61 13.96 -6.23 3.26
C ASP A 61 14.76 -5.77 2.03
N CYS A 62 15.62 -4.78 2.22
CA CYS A 62 16.45 -4.24 1.14
C CYS A 62 17.69 -5.11 0.96
N THR A 63 18.06 -5.38 -0.30
CA THR A 63 19.33 -6.00 -0.66
C THR A 63 20.49 -5.02 -0.48
N ASN A 64 20.26 -3.74 -0.80
CA ASN A 64 21.24 -2.67 -0.60
C ASN A 64 20.53 -1.31 -0.37
N THR A 65 21.32 -0.23 -0.21
CA THR A 65 20.84 1.12 0.11
C THR A 65 20.81 2.07 -1.08
N ASN A 66 20.97 1.58 -2.31
CA ASN A 66 20.84 2.41 -3.50
C ASN A 66 19.40 2.94 -3.60
N ALA A 67 19.26 4.14 -4.14
CA ALA A 67 17.95 4.72 -4.39
C ALA A 67 17.22 3.92 -5.48
N ALA A 68 15.98 3.55 -5.19
CA ALA A 68 15.05 2.97 -6.15
C ALA A 68 13.69 3.68 -6.04
N SER A 69 12.97 3.73 -7.15
CA SER A 69 11.60 4.25 -7.14
C SER A 69 10.64 3.15 -6.70
N TRP A 70 9.75 3.49 -5.77
CA TRP A 70 8.78 2.57 -5.18
C TRP A 70 7.37 3.07 -5.37
N ARG A 71 6.44 2.17 -5.65
CA ARG A 71 5.00 2.42 -5.64
C ARG A 71 4.33 1.62 -4.55
N ASN A 72 3.52 2.29 -3.75
CA ASN A 72 2.57 1.68 -2.83
C ASN A 72 1.19 1.73 -3.47
N HIS A 73 0.62 0.55 -3.75
CA HIS A 73 -0.72 0.39 -4.27
C HIS A 73 -1.63 0.01 -3.11
N VAL A 74 -2.62 0.83 -2.81
CA VAL A 74 -3.62 0.55 -1.77
C VAL A 74 -4.94 0.23 -2.45
N ASP A 75 -5.59 -0.82 -1.97
CA ASP A 75 -6.91 -1.24 -2.41
C ASP A 75 -7.81 -1.30 -1.17
N VAL A 76 -9.01 -0.74 -1.32
CA VAL A 76 -10.00 -0.52 -0.27
C VAL A 76 -11.32 -1.00 -0.83
N ASP A 77 -11.94 -1.93 -0.13
CA ASP A 77 -13.27 -2.48 -0.43
C ASP A 77 -14.17 -2.23 0.78
N VAL A 78 -15.07 -1.24 0.66
CA VAL A 78 -15.99 -0.89 1.76
C VAL A 78 -17.07 -1.97 1.86
N ILE A 79 -17.16 -2.62 3.02
CA ILE A 79 -18.01 -3.80 3.21
C ILE A 79 -19.48 -3.43 3.01
N ASP A 80 -20.17 -4.18 2.15
CA ASP A 80 -21.58 -3.98 1.78
C ASP A 80 -21.89 -2.64 1.10
N GLU A 81 -20.89 -2.01 0.46
CA GLU A 81 -21.07 -0.85 -0.40
C GLU A 81 -20.45 -1.07 -1.78
N SER A 82 -21.09 -0.50 -2.80
CA SER A 82 -20.45 -0.37 -4.10
C SER A 82 -19.49 0.82 -4.02
N ASP A 83 -18.20 0.57 -4.17
CA ASP A 83 -17.20 1.62 -4.36
C ASP A 83 -16.75 1.69 -5.83
N THR A 84 -16.02 2.76 -6.13
CA THR A 84 -15.32 2.89 -7.41
C THR A 84 -14.08 2.02 -7.37
N GLY A 85 -13.75 1.33 -8.47
CA GLY A 85 -12.51 0.55 -8.60
C GLY A 85 -11.21 1.38 -8.65
N GLU A 86 -11.18 2.54 -8.01
CA GLU A 86 -10.02 3.40 -7.89
C GLU A 86 -8.92 2.68 -7.11
N ARG A 87 -7.73 2.70 -7.70
CA ARG A 87 -6.56 1.95 -7.22
C ARG A 87 -5.37 2.89 -7.12
N PRO A 88 -5.34 3.74 -6.07
CA PRO A 88 -4.33 4.78 -5.97
C PRO A 88 -2.94 4.16 -5.78
N TYR A 89 -2.01 4.60 -6.62
CA TYR A 89 -0.58 4.38 -6.44
C TYR A 89 0.05 5.64 -5.85
N ARG A 90 0.82 5.48 -4.78
CA ARG A 90 1.70 6.54 -4.27
C ARG A 90 3.14 6.17 -4.54
N GLN A 91 3.86 7.05 -5.23
CA GLN A 91 5.25 6.83 -5.60
C GLN A 91 6.19 7.61 -4.69
N ALA A 92 7.33 7.04 -4.34
CA ALA A 92 8.40 7.70 -3.61
C ALA A 92 9.75 7.12 -4.03
N GLU A 93 10.81 7.91 -3.91
CA GLU A 93 12.18 7.43 -4.01
C GLU A 93 12.69 7.03 -2.63
N VAL A 94 13.22 5.81 -2.50
CA VAL A 94 13.65 5.25 -1.23
C VAL A 94 15.04 4.66 -1.41
N ALA A 95 15.94 4.92 -0.46
CA ALA A 95 17.29 4.33 -0.40
C ALA A 95 17.23 2.84 0.01
N CYS A 96 16.50 2.05 -0.75
CA CYS A 96 16.25 0.63 -0.56
C CYS A 96 16.02 -0.01 -1.93
N GLN A 97 16.91 -0.92 -2.32
CA GLN A 97 16.81 -1.66 -3.57
C GLN A 97 16.73 -3.16 -3.30
N VAL A 98 15.89 -3.90 -4.02
CA VAL A 98 15.68 -5.35 -3.82
C VAL A 98 16.24 -6.21 -4.95
N PHE A 99 16.04 -5.81 -6.22
CA PHE A 99 16.31 -6.60 -7.45
C PHE A 99 15.45 -7.84 -7.67
#